data_AF-A0A2D5GDY4-F1
#
_entry.id   AF-A0A2D5GDY4-F1
#
_cell.length_a   1.000
_cell.length_b   1.000
_cell.length_c   1.000
_cell.angle_alpha   90.00
_cell.angle_beta   90.00
_cell.angle_gamma   90.00
#
_symmetry.space_group_name_H-M   'P 1'
#
loop_
_entity.id
_entity.type
_entity.pdbx_description
1 polymer ?
#
loop_
_entity_poly.entity_id
_entity_poly.type
_entity_poly.pdbx_seq_one_letter_code
_entity_poly.pdbx_strand_id
1 'polypeptide(L)'
;MVAPHKPLTPEVLTQPADYGVLKLLEGTWVNHNPDNNKTGWGLHTTCVPSPGSNPETIPGKFHFLCEDYTEELTFTLVPGGIRNRGGANEQFCGAVKYEQSIQNLAGEALHEENGMFLWLDNLYSHPATEESIMRDIGFPEMSAGDGAEGPVFIPPYSICRSGTIPHGSTVNLLGSNTDPILGKPRFPKGLAAWDFDHLAISRSMGGAGNEPINLDEPAPPWVDDKSLPDTDPSGNKTYTQRILANELYPYSVRPDLRLRDALKNQEVKDHILIDLASNHPGGPQGGVLNIPFVQRNTPVADVRCRIWLETVIENGEEIHQLQYEQTMFFEFQFGTDGGTTRWPHIQINTLRKKV
;
A
#
# COMPACT_ATOMS: atom_id res chain seq x y z
N MET A 1 -0.89 -19.34 29.40
CA MET A 1 -0.76 -20.19 28.20
C MET A 1 -1.83 -19.73 27.22
N VAL A 2 -1.47 -19.55 25.95
CA VAL A 2 -2.47 -19.29 24.89
C VAL A 2 -3.21 -20.61 24.64
N ALA A 3 -4.53 -20.56 24.50
CA ALA A 3 -5.30 -21.77 24.22
C ALA A 3 -4.86 -22.38 22.87
N PRO A 4 -4.77 -23.71 22.75
CA PRO A 4 -4.46 -24.35 21.48
C PRO A 4 -5.51 -24.01 20.42
N HIS A 5 -5.08 -23.91 19.17
CA HIS A 5 -5.99 -23.77 18.04
C HIS A 5 -6.98 -24.93 17.99
N LYS A 6 -8.20 -24.67 17.50
CA LYS A 6 -9.20 -25.72 17.29
C LYS A 6 -8.61 -26.87 16.43
N PRO A 7 -8.92 -28.14 16.71
CA PRO A 7 -8.43 -29.26 15.91
C PRO A 7 -8.88 -29.16 14.45
N LEU A 8 -8.00 -29.54 13.52
CA LEU A 8 -8.35 -29.75 12.13
C LEU A 8 -9.28 -30.95 12.01
N THR A 9 -10.45 -30.75 11.41
CA THR A 9 -11.41 -31.83 11.12
C THR A 9 -11.60 -32.00 9.61
N PRO A 10 -12.09 -33.15 9.13
CA PRO A 10 -12.39 -33.35 7.72
C PRO A 10 -13.33 -32.29 7.14
N GLU A 11 -14.27 -31.78 7.94
CA GLU A 11 -15.24 -30.77 7.51
C GLU A 11 -14.56 -29.47 7.09
N VAL A 12 -13.51 -29.04 7.80
CA VAL A 12 -12.74 -27.81 7.52
C VAL A 12 -12.20 -27.82 6.08
N LEU A 13 -11.84 -28.99 5.56
CA LEU A 13 -11.29 -29.14 4.20
C LEU A 13 -12.31 -28.85 3.10
N THR A 14 -13.59 -28.79 3.44
CA THR A 14 -14.70 -28.63 2.48
C THR A 14 -15.49 -27.34 2.69
N GLN A 15 -15.15 -26.56 3.72
CA GLN A 15 -15.83 -25.31 4.03
C GLN A 15 -15.44 -24.20 3.03
N PRO A 16 -16.36 -23.24 2.76
CA PRO A 16 -15.99 -22.02 2.07
C PRO A 16 -14.82 -21.33 2.75
N ALA A 17 -13.99 -20.63 1.97
CA ALA A 17 -12.94 -19.82 2.55
C ALA A 17 -13.57 -18.69 3.37
N ASP A 18 -12.96 -18.41 4.51
CA ASP A 18 -13.16 -17.15 5.19
C ASP A 18 -12.17 -16.13 4.63
N TYR A 19 -12.67 -14.99 4.20
CA TYR A 19 -11.88 -13.89 3.65
C TYR A 19 -11.71 -12.73 4.64
N GLY A 20 -12.27 -12.84 5.85
CA GLY A 20 -12.31 -11.76 6.83
C GLY A 20 -12.82 -10.46 6.22
N VAL A 21 -12.12 -9.36 6.52
CA VAL A 21 -12.41 -8.03 5.95
C VAL A 21 -12.24 -7.97 4.42
N LEU A 22 -11.39 -8.83 3.84
CA LEU A 22 -11.11 -8.81 2.39
C LEU A 22 -12.33 -9.18 1.55
N LYS A 23 -13.34 -9.83 2.16
CA LYS A 23 -14.64 -10.08 1.49
C LYS A 23 -15.28 -8.81 0.95
N LEU A 24 -15.11 -7.68 1.66
CA LEU A 24 -15.69 -6.39 1.27
C LEU A 24 -15.13 -5.85 -0.05
N LEU A 25 -13.90 -6.24 -0.41
CA LEU A 25 -13.23 -5.83 -1.64
C LEU A 25 -13.86 -6.44 -2.89
N GLU A 26 -14.60 -7.55 -2.78
CA GLU A 26 -15.14 -8.27 -3.95
C GLU A 26 -15.89 -7.36 -4.93
N GLY A 27 -15.52 -7.47 -6.21
CA GLY A 27 -16.09 -6.70 -7.31
C GLY A 27 -15.08 -5.80 -8.01
N THR A 28 -15.56 -5.04 -8.98
CA THR A 28 -14.78 -4.06 -9.73
C THR A 28 -15.02 -2.67 -9.17
N TRP A 29 -13.96 -1.91 -8.97
CA TRP A 29 -13.95 -0.56 -8.43
C TRP A 29 -13.37 0.40 -9.47
N VAL A 30 -14.00 1.56 -9.60
CA VAL A 30 -13.60 2.61 -10.56
C VAL A 30 -13.61 3.97 -9.88
N ASN A 31 -12.92 4.96 -10.45
CA ASN A 31 -12.92 6.33 -9.91
C ASN A 31 -14.34 6.81 -9.65
N HIS A 32 -14.50 7.50 -8.53
CA HIS A 32 -15.72 8.22 -8.23
C HIS A 32 -15.56 9.70 -8.56
N ASN A 33 -16.01 10.08 -9.76
CA ASN A 33 -15.96 11.47 -10.20
C ASN A 33 -17.27 11.94 -10.88
N PRO A 34 -18.41 11.93 -10.14
CA PRO A 34 -19.71 12.24 -10.70
C PRO A 34 -19.85 13.69 -11.19
N ASP A 35 -19.06 14.61 -10.64
CA ASP A 35 -19.05 16.04 -10.91
C ASP A 35 -17.89 16.47 -11.83
N ASN A 36 -17.11 15.51 -12.35
CA ASN A 36 -15.92 15.76 -13.18
C ASN A 36 -14.95 16.78 -12.56
N ASN A 37 -14.74 16.64 -11.26
CA ASN A 37 -13.90 17.47 -10.41
C ASN A 37 -12.49 16.84 -10.31
N LYS A 38 -11.46 17.70 -10.18
CA LYS A 38 -10.07 17.26 -9.96
C LYS A 38 -9.91 16.33 -8.76
N THR A 39 -10.70 16.47 -7.69
CA THR A 39 -10.59 15.61 -6.50
C THR A 39 -11.17 14.22 -6.68
N GLY A 40 -11.98 13.98 -7.73
CA GLY A 40 -12.54 12.66 -8.04
C GLY A 40 -11.63 11.78 -8.90
N TRP A 41 -10.56 12.36 -9.47
CA TRP A 41 -9.53 11.59 -10.16
C TRP A 41 -8.49 11.03 -9.18
N GLY A 42 -7.97 9.85 -9.53
CA GLY A 42 -6.77 9.32 -8.89
C GLY A 42 -5.60 10.26 -9.14
N LEU A 43 -4.62 10.26 -8.24
CA LEU A 43 -3.43 11.08 -8.36
C LEU A 43 -2.22 10.22 -8.08
N HIS A 44 -1.20 10.34 -8.92
CA HIS A 44 0.12 9.81 -8.59
C HIS A 44 1.17 10.92 -8.59
N THR A 45 2.19 10.75 -7.76
CA THR A 45 3.43 11.54 -7.78
C THR A 45 4.59 10.61 -7.99
N THR A 46 5.42 10.87 -9.00
CA THR A 46 6.55 10.01 -9.38
C THR A 46 7.80 10.86 -9.59
N CYS A 47 8.93 10.44 -9.02
CA CYS A 47 10.24 11.04 -9.25
C CYS A 47 11.11 10.06 -10.05
N VAL A 48 11.48 10.40 -11.28
CA VAL A 48 12.34 9.54 -12.09
C VAL A 48 13.69 10.20 -12.35
N PRO A 49 14.80 9.43 -12.46
CA PRO A 49 16.06 9.98 -12.91
C PRO A 49 15.90 10.70 -14.26
N SER A 50 16.49 11.88 -14.40
CA SER A 50 16.42 12.64 -15.65
C SER A 50 17.19 11.93 -16.77
N PRO A 51 16.72 12.01 -18.03
CA PRO A 51 17.50 11.54 -19.18
C PRO A 51 18.92 12.13 -19.19
N GLY A 52 19.92 11.28 -19.44
CA GLY A 52 21.33 11.66 -19.45
C GLY A 52 22.00 11.77 -18.08
N SER A 53 21.27 11.64 -16.97
CA SER A 53 21.86 11.53 -15.64
C SER A 53 22.48 10.14 -15.41
N ASN A 54 23.54 10.10 -14.61
CA ASN A 54 24.23 8.86 -14.20
C ASN A 54 24.87 9.10 -12.83
N PRO A 55 24.74 8.17 -11.88
CA PRO A 55 25.39 8.28 -10.57
C PRO A 55 26.87 8.65 -10.61
N GLU A 56 27.58 8.20 -11.64
CA GLU A 56 29.03 8.38 -11.73
C GLU A 56 29.46 9.72 -12.34
N THR A 57 28.60 10.38 -13.13
CA THR A 57 29.01 11.57 -13.92
C THR A 57 28.10 12.79 -13.74
N ILE A 58 26.78 12.59 -13.63
CA ILE A 58 25.80 13.66 -13.43
C ILE A 58 24.76 13.16 -12.42
N PRO A 59 25.09 13.20 -11.11
CA PRO A 59 24.17 12.75 -10.07
C PRO A 59 23.02 13.76 -9.85
N GLY A 60 21.98 13.27 -9.18
CA GLY A 60 20.92 14.07 -8.56
C GLY A 60 20.03 14.90 -9.48
N LYS A 61 19.88 14.54 -10.77
CA LYS A 61 18.89 15.15 -11.64
C LYS A 61 17.67 14.23 -11.77
N PHE A 62 16.50 14.78 -11.53
CA PHE A 62 15.24 14.06 -11.59
C PHE A 62 14.15 14.87 -12.32
N HIS A 63 13.15 14.14 -12.79
CA HIS A 63 11.90 14.67 -13.30
C HIS A 63 10.78 14.30 -12.33
N PHE A 64 9.95 15.28 -11.99
CA PHE A 64 8.78 15.11 -11.14
C PHE A 64 7.54 15.06 -12.02
N LEU A 65 6.79 13.97 -11.92
CA LEU A 65 5.50 13.78 -12.55
C LEU A 65 4.42 13.82 -11.47
N CYS A 66 3.36 14.57 -11.72
CA CYS A 66 2.18 14.61 -10.88
C CYS A 66 0.97 14.74 -11.80
N GLU A 67 0.23 13.64 -11.95
CA GLU A 67 -0.77 13.51 -13.01
C GLU A 67 -2.05 12.86 -12.46
N ASP A 68 -3.19 13.38 -12.92
CA ASP A 68 -4.50 12.80 -12.67
C ASP A 68 -4.70 11.55 -13.54
N TYR A 69 -5.35 10.53 -13.00
CA TYR A 69 -5.58 9.27 -13.70
C TYR A 69 -6.96 8.66 -13.43
N THR A 70 -7.35 7.77 -14.33
CA THR A 70 -8.46 6.82 -14.16
C THR A 70 -7.93 5.42 -13.88
N GLU A 71 -8.69 4.64 -13.12
CA GLU A 71 -8.32 3.33 -12.63
C GLU A 71 -9.53 2.40 -12.61
N GLU A 72 -9.27 1.15 -12.97
CA GLU A 72 -10.15 0.02 -12.69
C GLU A 72 -9.39 -0.99 -11.82
N LEU A 73 -9.97 -1.31 -10.67
CA LEU A 73 -9.39 -2.22 -9.68
C LEU A 73 -10.41 -3.34 -9.38
N THR A 74 -10.12 -4.56 -9.81
CA THR A 74 -11.02 -5.70 -9.68
C THR A 74 -10.50 -6.71 -8.67
N PHE A 75 -11.38 -7.13 -7.75
CA PHE A 75 -11.10 -8.19 -6.78
C PHE A 75 -11.99 -9.40 -7.00
N THR A 76 -11.37 -10.58 -7.11
CA THR A 76 -12.05 -11.85 -7.32
C THR A 76 -11.71 -12.84 -6.21
N LEU A 77 -12.73 -13.31 -5.48
CA LEU A 77 -12.55 -14.31 -4.44
C LEU A 77 -12.13 -15.66 -5.04
N VAL A 78 -11.15 -16.31 -4.43
CA VAL A 78 -10.73 -17.66 -4.77
C VAL A 78 -11.54 -18.65 -3.93
N PRO A 79 -12.37 -19.52 -4.54
CA PRO A 79 -13.17 -20.47 -3.79
C PRO A 79 -12.33 -21.47 -2.98
N GLY A 80 -12.74 -21.72 -1.74
CA GLY A 80 -12.12 -22.69 -0.84
C GLY A 80 -10.88 -22.15 -0.12
N GLY A 81 -10.71 -22.54 1.15
CA GLY A 81 -9.56 -22.13 1.94
C GLY A 81 -8.26 -22.75 1.40
N ILE A 82 -7.24 -21.93 1.18
CA ILE A 82 -5.95 -22.38 0.66
C ILE A 82 -5.06 -22.86 1.81
N ARG A 83 -4.83 -24.17 1.86
CA ARG A 83 -4.17 -24.83 2.99
C ARG A 83 -2.64 -24.71 2.95
N ASN A 84 -2.06 -24.17 4.02
CA ASN A 84 -0.63 -24.20 4.34
C ASN A 84 -0.38 -25.22 5.47
N ARG A 85 0.57 -26.14 5.24
CA ARG A 85 0.90 -27.23 6.18
C ARG A 85 2.16 -26.90 6.99
N GLY A 86 2.02 -26.74 8.29
CA GLY A 86 3.11 -26.46 9.23
C GLY A 86 3.39 -27.59 10.23
N GLY A 87 3.00 -28.82 9.90
CA GLY A 87 3.06 -29.96 10.83
C GLY A 87 1.92 -29.89 11.84
N ALA A 88 2.23 -29.60 13.11
CA ALA A 88 1.25 -29.45 14.18
C ALA A 88 0.31 -28.23 14.01
N ASN A 89 0.71 -27.26 13.18
CA ASN A 89 -0.08 -26.07 12.86
C ASN A 89 -0.52 -26.12 11.40
N GLU A 90 -1.80 -25.87 11.15
CA GLU A 90 -2.38 -25.79 9.80
C GLU A 90 -3.05 -24.43 9.65
N GLN A 91 -2.81 -23.77 8.51
CA GLN A 91 -3.40 -22.48 8.20
C GLN A 91 -4.23 -22.59 6.91
N PHE A 92 -5.39 -21.95 6.88
CA PHE A 92 -6.23 -21.86 5.68
C PHE A 92 -6.39 -20.40 5.29
N CYS A 93 -5.82 -20.03 4.15
CA CYS A 93 -5.87 -18.66 3.68
C CYS A 93 -7.16 -18.41 2.88
N GLY A 94 -7.82 -17.29 3.16
CA GLY A 94 -8.82 -16.71 2.26
C GLY A 94 -8.14 -15.89 1.16
N ALA A 95 -8.07 -16.42 -0.06
CA ALA A 95 -7.37 -15.75 -1.15
C ALA A 95 -8.32 -14.87 -1.98
N VAL A 96 -7.90 -13.65 -2.27
CA VAL A 96 -8.60 -12.68 -3.11
C VAL A 96 -7.64 -12.19 -4.18
N LYS A 97 -7.87 -12.58 -5.44
CA LYS A 97 -7.11 -12.05 -6.58
C LYS A 97 -7.42 -10.57 -6.75
N TYR A 98 -6.43 -9.78 -7.15
CA TYR A 98 -6.66 -8.41 -7.59
C TYR A 98 -5.97 -8.15 -8.94
N GLU A 99 -6.59 -7.29 -9.73
CA GLU A 99 -6.10 -6.78 -11.01
C GLU A 99 -6.36 -5.28 -11.05
N GLN A 100 -5.32 -4.49 -11.33
CA GLN A 100 -5.36 -3.03 -11.35
C GLN A 100 -4.87 -2.53 -12.70
N SER A 101 -5.67 -1.67 -13.34
CA SER A 101 -5.32 -0.97 -14.58
C SER A 101 -5.45 0.53 -14.37
N ILE A 102 -4.43 1.29 -14.74
CA ILE A 102 -4.38 2.75 -14.62
C ILE A 102 -4.09 3.36 -15.98
N GLN A 103 -4.87 4.38 -16.32
CA GLN A 103 -4.76 5.13 -17.55
C GLN A 103 -4.75 6.63 -17.25
N ASN A 104 -4.05 7.41 -18.07
CA ASN A 104 -4.18 8.86 -18.01
C ASN A 104 -5.59 9.30 -18.46
N LEU A 105 -5.92 10.58 -18.29
CA LEU A 105 -7.23 11.09 -18.69
C LEU A 105 -7.50 11.06 -20.21
N ALA A 106 -6.49 10.77 -21.03
CA ALA A 106 -6.62 10.55 -22.47
C ALA A 106 -6.87 9.07 -22.85
N GLY A 107 -6.87 8.15 -21.86
CA GLY A 107 -7.06 6.72 -22.06
C GLY A 107 -5.79 5.95 -22.44
N GLU A 108 -4.61 6.56 -22.29
CA GLU A 108 -3.32 5.90 -22.52
C GLU A 108 -2.90 5.15 -21.26
N ALA A 109 -2.46 3.89 -21.41
CA ALA A 109 -2.04 3.05 -20.29
C ALA A 109 -0.81 3.64 -19.58
N LEU A 110 -0.92 3.84 -18.27
CA LEU A 110 0.17 4.28 -17.39
C LEU A 110 0.74 3.13 -16.57
N HIS A 111 -0.12 2.25 -16.07
CA HIS A 111 0.27 1.17 -15.18
C HIS A 111 -0.70 -0.01 -15.22
N GLU A 112 -0.18 -1.19 -14.96
CA GLU A 112 -0.94 -2.43 -14.77
C GLU A 112 -0.29 -3.16 -13.60
N GLU A 113 -1.04 -3.79 -12.71
CA GLU A 113 -0.48 -4.75 -11.77
C GLU A 113 -1.52 -5.78 -11.33
N ASN A 114 -1.05 -6.94 -10.88
CA ASN A 114 -1.93 -7.97 -10.37
C ASN A 114 -1.28 -8.80 -9.27
N GLY A 115 -2.11 -9.49 -8.51
CA GLY A 115 -1.63 -10.31 -7.40
C GLY A 115 -2.75 -10.87 -6.55
N MET A 116 -2.46 -11.06 -5.26
CA MET A 116 -3.42 -11.60 -4.30
C MET A 116 -3.33 -10.90 -2.95
N PHE A 117 -4.49 -10.71 -2.32
CA PHE A 117 -4.61 -10.55 -0.89
C PHE A 117 -4.91 -11.90 -0.25
N LEU A 118 -4.32 -12.19 0.90
CA LEU A 118 -4.50 -13.41 1.67
C LEU A 118 -4.96 -13.03 3.08
N TRP A 119 -6.10 -13.56 3.50
CA TRP A 119 -6.55 -13.57 4.89
C TRP A 119 -5.85 -14.73 5.62
N LEU A 120 -5.09 -14.44 6.68
CA LEU A 120 -4.15 -15.38 7.31
C LEU A 120 -4.62 -15.94 8.66
N ASP A 121 -5.78 -15.53 9.15
CA ASP A 121 -6.15 -15.69 10.57
C ASP A 121 -6.70 -17.07 10.94
N ASN A 122 -7.00 -17.92 9.95
CA ASN A 122 -7.56 -19.24 10.21
C ASN A 122 -6.51 -20.31 10.46
N LEU A 123 -6.34 -20.65 11.73
CA LEU A 123 -5.40 -21.66 12.20
C LEU A 123 -6.08 -22.83 12.91
N TYR A 124 -5.48 -24.01 12.77
CA TYR A 124 -5.94 -25.28 13.34
C TYR A 124 -4.76 -26.07 13.89
N SER A 125 -4.99 -26.82 14.97
CA SER A 125 -4.05 -27.84 15.44
C SER A 125 -4.22 -29.12 14.63
N HIS A 126 -3.13 -29.80 14.30
CA HIS A 126 -3.15 -31.04 13.52
C HIS A 126 -2.29 -32.10 14.20
N PRO A 127 -2.86 -32.80 15.21
CA PRO A 127 -2.13 -33.79 15.97
C PRO A 127 -1.83 -35.04 15.15
N ALA A 128 -0.70 -35.68 15.43
CA ALA A 128 -0.33 -36.94 14.83
C ALA A 128 -1.32 -38.05 15.20
N THR A 129 -1.70 -38.88 14.23
CA THR A 129 -2.46 -40.10 14.44
C THR A 129 -1.55 -41.32 14.30
N GLU A 130 -1.97 -42.47 14.83
CA GLU A 130 -1.24 -43.73 14.60
C GLU A 130 -1.04 -43.99 13.09
N GLU A 131 -2.06 -43.71 12.28
CA GLU A 131 -2.01 -43.84 10.83
C GLU A 131 -0.97 -42.90 10.20
N SER A 132 -0.94 -41.61 10.59
CA SER A 132 0.04 -40.67 10.05
C SER A 132 1.46 -41.04 10.44
N ILE A 133 1.67 -41.49 11.68
CA ILE A 133 2.99 -41.93 12.16
C ILE A 133 3.50 -43.12 11.36
N MET A 134 2.64 -44.12 11.12
CA MET A 134 3.03 -45.29 10.32
C MET A 134 3.27 -44.93 8.86
N ARG A 135 2.41 -44.08 8.27
CA ARG A 135 2.53 -43.65 6.87
C ARG A 135 3.78 -42.82 6.62
N ASP A 136 4.09 -41.91 7.54
CA ASP A 136 5.13 -40.90 7.37
C ASP A 136 6.45 -41.28 8.09
N ILE A 137 6.56 -42.53 8.57
CA ILE A 137 7.74 -43.10 9.24
C ILE A 137 8.15 -42.26 10.46
N GLY A 138 7.18 -41.87 11.26
CA GLY A 138 7.38 -41.00 12.43
C GLY A 138 7.91 -41.71 13.69
N PHE A 139 8.08 -43.03 13.68
CA PHE A 139 8.58 -43.78 14.83
C PHE A 139 10.11 -43.93 14.78
N PRO A 140 10.83 -43.78 15.92
CA PRO A 140 10.34 -43.59 17.29
C PRO A 140 10.12 -42.13 17.73
N GLU A 141 10.30 -41.16 16.85
CA GLU A 141 10.34 -39.73 17.19
C GLU A 141 8.99 -39.12 17.57
N MET A 142 7.87 -39.70 17.12
CA MET A 142 6.52 -39.19 17.31
C MET A 142 5.59 -40.22 17.95
N SER A 143 4.71 -39.74 18.83
CA SER A 143 3.60 -40.47 19.44
C SER A 143 2.26 -39.90 18.98
N ALA A 144 1.22 -40.74 18.99
CA ALA A 144 -0.13 -40.28 18.66
C ALA A 144 -0.57 -39.18 19.64
N GLY A 145 -1.11 -38.09 19.12
CA GLY A 145 -1.46 -36.88 19.89
C GLY A 145 -0.38 -35.80 19.90
N ASP A 146 0.85 -36.10 19.46
CA ASP A 146 1.89 -35.07 19.33
C ASP A 146 1.43 -33.95 18.41
N GLY A 147 1.61 -32.70 18.86
CA GLY A 147 1.11 -31.50 18.17
C GLY A 147 -0.28 -31.01 18.63
N ALA A 148 -0.95 -31.69 19.56
CA ALA A 148 -2.23 -31.23 20.12
C ALA A 148 -2.10 -29.98 21.04
N GLU A 149 -1.00 -29.90 21.80
CA GLU A 149 -0.84 -28.93 22.90
C GLU A 149 0.31 -27.91 22.68
N GLY A 150 1.04 -27.95 21.55
CA GLY A 150 2.09 -26.95 21.29
C GLY A 150 2.90 -27.11 19.99
N PRO A 151 3.90 -26.22 19.75
CA PRO A 151 3.80 -24.79 19.96
C PRO A 151 2.72 -24.20 19.03
N VAL A 152 1.86 -23.36 19.59
CA VAL A 152 0.79 -22.66 18.85
C VAL A 152 1.43 -21.54 18.03
N PHE A 153 1.41 -21.65 16.71
CA PHE A 153 1.80 -20.53 15.85
C PHE A 153 0.76 -19.43 15.96
N ILE A 154 1.17 -18.23 16.33
CA ILE A 154 0.30 -17.04 16.35
C ILE A 154 0.77 -16.16 15.20
N PRO A 155 -0.10 -15.86 14.22
CA PRO A 155 0.30 -15.08 13.07
C PRO A 155 0.49 -13.63 13.53
N PRO A 156 1.65 -13.00 13.26
CA PRO A 156 1.88 -11.61 13.65
C PRO A 156 1.04 -10.62 12.83
N TYR A 157 0.45 -11.09 11.74
CA TYR A 157 -0.33 -10.31 10.77
C TYR A 157 -1.52 -11.14 10.31
N SER A 158 -2.65 -10.48 10.06
CA SER A 158 -3.88 -11.14 9.56
C SER A 158 -4.05 -11.02 8.05
N ILE A 159 -3.27 -10.15 7.39
CA ILE A 159 -3.36 -9.89 5.96
C ILE A 159 -1.97 -9.93 5.33
N CYS A 160 -1.88 -10.57 4.17
CA CYS A 160 -0.76 -10.43 3.23
C CYS A 160 -1.28 -9.92 1.89
N ARG A 161 -0.53 -9.04 1.22
CA ARG A 161 -0.73 -8.69 -0.19
C ARG A 161 0.54 -9.03 -0.95
N SER A 162 0.43 -9.85 -1.98
CA SER A 162 1.50 -10.08 -2.95
C SER A 162 1.13 -9.50 -4.30
N GLY A 163 2.09 -8.91 -5.02
CA GLY A 163 1.86 -8.24 -6.29
C GLY A 163 3.03 -8.37 -7.26
N THR A 164 2.73 -8.39 -8.56
CA THR A 164 3.72 -8.32 -9.65
C THR A 164 3.53 -7.02 -10.42
N ILE A 165 4.60 -6.24 -10.51
CA ILE A 165 4.61 -4.89 -11.07
C ILE A 165 5.43 -4.92 -12.38
N PRO A 166 4.88 -4.45 -13.52
CA PRO A 166 5.47 -4.57 -14.85
C PRO A 166 6.75 -3.76 -15.01
N HIS A 167 7.04 -2.84 -14.10
CA HIS A 167 8.32 -2.14 -14.02
C HIS A 167 9.47 -3.04 -13.54
N GLY A 168 9.20 -4.30 -13.19
CA GLY A 168 10.21 -5.28 -12.81
C GLY A 168 10.39 -5.43 -11.31
N SER A 169 9.31 -5.28 -10.55
CA SER A 169 9.33 -5.50 -9.10
C SER A 169 8.23 -6.48 -8.71
N THR A 170 8.47 -7.27 -7.66
CA THR A 170 7.41 -8.00 -6.96
C THR A 170 7.39 -7.55 -5.51
N VAL A 171 6.19 -7.46 -4.94
CA VAL A 171 6.00 -7.01 -3.57
C VAL A 171 5.32 -8.09 -2.74
N ASN A 172 5.64 -8.12 -1.46
CA ASN A 172 4.93 -8.84 -0.44
C ASN A 172 4.76 -7.91 0.76
N LEU A 173 3.54 -7.49 1.05
CA LEU A 173 3.19 -6.60 2.15
C LEU A 173 2.46 -7.40 3.22
N LEU A 174 2.77 -7.14 4.48
CA LEU A 174 2.12 -7.77 5.63
C LEU A 174 1.43 -6.70 6.47
N GLY A 175 0.40 -7.09 7.20
CA GLY A 175 -0.28 -6.19 8.12
C GLY A 175 -1.63 -6.72 8.59
N SER A 176 -2.47 -5.80 9.04
CA SER A 176 -3.75 -6.13 9.65
C SER A 176 -4.78 -5.05 9.36
N ASN A 177 -6.02 -5.30 9.76
CA ASN A 177 -7.08 -4.33 9.74
C ASN A 177 -7.46 -3.85 11.14
N THR A 178 -8.10 -2.70 11.22
CA THR A 178 -8.81 -2.24 12.42
C THR A 178 -10.19 -2.89 12.50
N ASP A 179 -10.80 -2.84 13.69
CA ASP A 179 -12.26 -2.93 13.80
C ASP A 179 -12.93 -1.74 13.09
N PRO A 180 -14.24 -1.80 12.80
CA PRO A 180 -14.97 -0.65 12.27
C PRO A 180 -14.88 0.58 13.20
N ILE A 181 -14.47 1.71 12.64
CA ILE A 181 -14.33 2.99 13.32
C ILE A 181 -15.47 3.90 12.86
N LEU A 182 -16.22 4.47 13.80
CA LEU A 182 -17.33 5.38 13.48
C LEU A 182 -16.83 6.66 12.80
N GLY A 183 -17.54 7.08 11.75
CA GLY A 183 -17.29 8.30 10.99
C GLY A 183 -16.20 8.18 9.93
N LYS A 184 -15.80 9.34 9.39
CA LYS A 184 -14.77 9.48 8.34
C LYS A 184 -13.37 9.11 8.86
N PRO A 185 -12.48 8.57 7.99
CA PRO A 185 -11.05 8.60 8.23
C PRO A 185 -10.55 10.01 8.58
N ARG A 186 -9.56 10.08 9.47
CA ARG A 186 -8.97 11.36 9.91
C ARG A 186 -7.68 11.63 9.15
N PHE A 187 -7.68 12.74 8.42
CA PHE A 187 -6.50 13.28 7.75
C PHE A 187 -6.04 14.58 8.41
N PRO A 188 -4.74 14.89 8.36
CA PRO A 188 -4.20 16.08 9.02
C PRO A 188 -4.58 17.38 8.30
N LYS A 189 -4.33 18.48 9.00
CA LYS A 189 -4.57 19.86 8.58
C LYS A 189 -3.43 20.75 9.04
N GLY A 190 -3.30 21.93 8.45
CA GLY A 190 -2.33 22.92 8.87
C GLY A 190 -0.90 22.43 8.73
N LEU A 191 -0.08 22.79 9.71
CA LEU A 191 1.30 22.31 9.85
C LEU A 191 1.40 20.81 10.13
N ALA A 192 0.37 20.18 10.71
CA ALA A 192 0.38 18.73 10.96
C ALA A 192 0.30 17.92 9.66
N ALA A 193 -0.10 18.55 8.55
CA ALA A 193 -0.04 17.94 7.24
C ALA A 193 1.40 17.83 6.70
N TRP A 194 2.40 18.45 7.34
CA TRP A 194 3.80 18.29 6.96
C TRP A 194 4.43 17.06 7.62
N ASP A 195 4.06 15.87 7.14
CA ASP A 195 4.54 14.58 7.67
C ASP A 195 5.18 13.72 6.57
N PHE A 196 6.50 13.56 6.66
CA PHE A 196 7.34 12.87 5.66
C PHE A 196 6.91 11.45 5.30
N ASP A 197 6.11 10.79 6.14
CA ASP A 197 5.59 9.45 5.83
C ASP A 197 4.52 9.48 4.72
N HIS A 198 3.95 10.65 4.44
CA HIS A 198 2.88 10.89 3.46
C HIS A 198 3.25 11.95 2.39
N LEU A 199 4.43 12.57 2.49
CA LEU A 199 4.87 13.58 1.53
C LEU A 199 5.53 12.93 0.31
N ALA A 200 5.34 13.53 -0.87
CA ALA A 200 6.16 13.31 -2.06
C ALA A 200 7.59 13.87 -1.92
N ILE A 201 7.90 14.42 -0.74
CA ILE A 201 9.21 14.95 -0.32
C ILE A 201 9.69 14.08 0.84
N SER A 202 10.91 13.55 0.78
CA SER A 202 11.47 12.77 1.89
C SER A 202 12.40 13.56 2.78
N ARG A 203 12.70 12.99 3.96
CA ARG A 203 13.73 13.54 4.87
C ARG A 203 15.11 13.62 4.23
N SER A 204 15.46 12.66 3.36
CA SER A 204 16.74 12.66 2.64
C SER A 204 16.85 13.78 1.60
N MET A 205 15.74 14.36 1.15
CA MET A 205 15.73 15.57 0.30
C MET A 205 15.91 16.86 1.11
N GLY A 206 16.00 16.78 2.44
CA GLY A 206 16.18 17.93 3.33
C GLY A 206 14.95 18.83 3.50
N GLY A 207 13.75 18.32 3.19
CA GLY A 207 12.50 18.83 3.74
C GLY A 207 12.03 20.22 3.31
N ALA A 208 12.46 20.73 2.15
CA ALA A 208 12.09 22.07 1.64
C ALA A 208 12.53 23.25 2.53
N GLY A 209 13.61 23.08 3.31
CA GLY A 209 13.99 23.98 4.39
C GLY A 209 13.49 23.42 5.73
N ASN A 210 14.19 23.68 6.83
CA ASN A 210 13.97 22.95 8.09
C ASN A 210 12.60 23.22 8.77
N GLU A 211 11.74 24.04 8.17
CA GLU A 211 10.46 24.46 8.76
C GLU A 211 9.27 23.78 8.06
N PRO A 212 8.28 23.28 8.81
CA PRO A 212 7.09 22.69 8.23
C PRO A 212 6.26 23.72 7.45
N ILE A 213 5.69 23.29 6.31
CA ILE A 213 4.82 24.13 5.48
C ILE A 213 3.35 23.79 5.79
N ASN A 214 2.53 24.82 5.98
CA ASN A 214 1.09 24.65 6.13
C ASN A 214 0.47 24.33 4.76
N LEU A 215 -0.03 23.09 4.59
CA LEU A 215 -0.58 22.62 3.32
C LEU A 215 -2.06 22.98 3.09
N ASP A 216 -2.68 23.70 4.02
CA ASP A 216 -4.01 24.29 3.83
C ASP A 216 -3.94 25.77 3.36
N GLU A 217 -2.73 26.32 3.24
CA GLU A 217 -2.46 27.69 2.76
C GLU A 217 -1.80 27.67 1.38
N PRO A 218 -1.73 28.80 0.65
CA PRO A 218 -0.93 28.89 -0.58
C PRO A 218 0.54 28.50 -0.34
N ALA A 219 1.18 27.97 -1.38
CA ALA A 219 2.60 27.64 -1.33
C ALA A 219 3.44 28.86 -0.89
N PRO A 220 4.54 28.67 -0.13
CA PRO A 220 5.35 29.78 0.36
C PRO A 220 5.87 30.69 -0.76
N PRO A 221 6.02 32.01 -0.56
CA PRO A 221 6.39 32.95 -1.62
C PRO A 221 7.71 32.64 -2.35
N TRP A 222 8.65 31.95 -1.69
CA TRP A 222 9.92 31.56 -2.30
C TRP A 222 9.76 30.51 -3.41
N VAL A 223 8.63 29.80 -3.45
CA VAL A 223 8.34 28.81 -4.49
C VAL A 223 8.29 29.45 -5.88
N ASP A 224 7.93 30.73 -5.96
CA ASP A 224 7.90 31.50 -7.21
C ASP A 224 9.26 32.16 -7.58
N ASP A 225 10.29 32.00 -6.75
CA ASP A 225 11.61 32.57 -7.00
C ASP A 225 12.34 31.79 -8.10
N LYS A 226 12.30 32.34 -9.32
CA LYS A 226 12.94 31.76 -10.50
C LYS A 226 14.46 31.83 -10.49
N SER A 227 15.07 32.54 -9.54
CA SER A 227 16.53 32.62 -9.41
C SER A 227 17.13 31.44 -8.63
N LEU A 228 16.32 30.71 -7.86
CA LEU A 228 16.77 29.56 -7.05
C LEU A 228 17.56 28.50 -7.85
N PRO A 229 17.14 28.10 -9.06
CA PRO A 229 17.92 27.18 -9.89
C PRO A 229 19.31 27.69 -10.27
N ASP A 230 19.52 29.01 -10.34
CA ASP A 230 20.82 29.60 -10.68
C ASP A 230 21.67 29.85 -9.43
N THR A 231 21.05 30.29 -8.34
CA THR A 231 21.75 30.66 -7.10
C THR A 231 22.02 29.48 -6.18
N ASP A 232 21.19 28.45 -6.24
CA ASP A 232 21.28 27.23 -5.42
C ASP A 232 20.85 25.98 -6.22
N PRO A 233 21.51 25.66 -7.35
CA PRO A 233 21.11 24.60 -8.29
C PRO A 233 21.02 23.19 -7.69
N SER A 234 21.65 22.99 -6.54
CA SER A 234 21.73 21.71 -5.81
C SER A 234 21.08 21.79 -4.43
N GLY A 235 20.42 22.90 -4.10
CA GLY A 235 19.79 23.10 -2.81
C GLY A 235 18.49 22.35 -2.65
N ASN A 236 18.23 21.91 -1.42
CA ASN A 236 17.00 21.24 -1.03
C ASN A 236 15.75 22.06 -1.43
N LYS A 237 15.82 23.39 -1.30
CA LYS A 237 14.74 24.30 -1.73
C LYS A 237 14.51 24.24 -3.23
N THR A 238 15.55 24.35 -4.04
CA THR A 238 15.46 24.28 -5.51
C THR A 238 14.88 22.95 -5.99
N TYR A 239 15.24 21.84 -5.33
CA TYR A 239 14.69 20.52 -5.67
C TYR A 239 13.22 20.38 -5.29
N THR A 240 12.84 20.83 -4.11
CA THR A 240 11.45 20.75 -3.62
C THR A 240 10.54 21.80 -4.25
N GLN A 241 11.11 22.88 -4.81
CA GLN A 241 10.38 23.95 -5.50
C GLN A 241 9.45 23.39 -6.58
N ARG A 242 9.92 22.42 -7.39
CA ARG A 242 9.12 21.83 -8.48
C ARG A 242 7.88 21.08 -7.99
N ILE A 243 7.98 20.48 -6.81
CA ILE A 243 6.87 19.74 -6.18
C ILE A 243 5.85 20.74 -5.62
N LEU A 244 6.34 21.79 -4.96
CA LEU A 244 5.53 22.86 -4.36
C LEU A 244 4.89 23.79 -5.39
N ALA A 245 5.56 24.05 -6.52
CA ALA A 245 5.10 24.91 -7.61
C ALA A 245 4.15 24.21 -8.59
N ASN A 246 3.89 22.92 -8.41
CA ASN A 246 3.03 22.16 -9.30
C ASN A 246 1.57 22.65 -9.22
N GLU A 247 0.86 22.65 -10.34
CA GLU A 247 -0.53 23.13 -10.44
C GLU A 247 -1.54 22.32 -9.60
N LEU A 248 -1.18 21.10 -9.20
CA LEU A 248 -1.97 20.23 -8.33
C LEU A 248 -1.63 20.41 -6.84
N TYR A 249 -0.85 21.43 -6.47
CA TYR A 249 -0.65 21.80 -5.06
C TYR A 249 -2.00 22.00 -4.34
N PRO A 250 -2.16 21.51 -3.09
CA PRO A 250 -1.15 20.87 -2.24
C PRO A 250 -0.98 19.35 -2.48
N TYR A 251 -1.78 18.76 -3.35
CA TYR A 251 -1.79 17.31 -3.57
C TYR A 251 -0.51 16.80 -4.22
N SER A 252 0.19 17.62 -5.00
CA SER A 252 1.53 17.30 -5.52
C SER A 252 2.55 17.07 -4.40
N VAL A 253 2.36 17.69 -3.24
CA VAL A 253 3.24 17.58 -2.08
C VAL A 253 2.78 16.47 -1.15
N ARG A 254 1.46 16.37 -0.95
CA ARG A 254 0.84 15.40 -0.04
C ARG A 254 -0.46 14.85 -0.65
N PRO A 255 -0.39 13.75 -1.43
CA PRO A 255 -1.54 13.24 -2.19
C PRO A 255 -2.75 12.81 -1.35
N ASP A 256 -2.54 12.27 -0.14
CA ASP A 256 -3.64 11.83 0.75
C ASP A 256 -4.58 12.97 1.18
N LEU A 257 -4.17 14.24 1.06
CA LEU A 257 -5.07 15.38 1.25
C LEU A 257 -6.19 15.42 0.20
N ARG A 258 -6.02 14.79 -0.96
CA ARG A 258 -7.10 14.65 -1.94
C ARG A 258 -8.16 13.67 -1.45
N LEU A 259 -7.76 12.60 -0.77
CA LEU A 259 -8.69 11.65 -0.13
C LEU A 259 -9.52 12.36 0.94
N ARG A 260 -8.86 13.17 1.80
CA ARG A 260 -9.51 14.05 2.78
C ARG A 260 -10.57 14.94 2.13
N ASP A 261 -10.22 15.55 1.00
CA ASP A 261 -11.06 16.54 0.35
C ASP A 261 -12.24 15.91 -0.40
N ALA A 262 -12.07 14.71 -0.96
CA ALA A 262 -13.16 13.90 -1.52
C ALA A 262 -14.23 13.55 -0.46
N LEU A 263 -13.84 13.42 0.81
CA LEU A 263 -14.76 13.13 1.90
C LEU A 263 -15.51 14.35 2.44
N LYS A 264 -15.14 15.60 2.09
CA LYS A 264 -15.68 16.81 2.75
C LYS A 264 -17.21 16.84 2.79
N ASN A 265 -17.86 16.49 1.68
CA ASN A 265 -19.31 16.59 1.50
C ASN A 265 -20.05 15.24 1.58
N GLN A 266 -19.36 14.17 1.99
CA GLN A 266 -19.97 12.85 2.14
C GLN A 266 -20.45 12.63 3.58
N GLU A 267 -21.48 11.82 3.80
CA GLU A 267 -21.84 11.31 5.12
C GLU A 267 -21.24 9.91 5.28
N VAL A 268 -20.16 9.77 6.04
CA VAL A 268 -19.53 8.46 6.28
C VAL A 268 -19.98 7.94 7.63
N LYS A 269 -20.63 6.78 7.62
CA LYS A 269 -21.13 6.09 8.82
C LYS A 269 -19.98 5.47 9.61
N ASP A 270 -19.12 4.72 8.93
CA ASP A 270 -17.97 4.03 9.50
C ASP A 270 -16.92 3.73 8.43
N HIS A 271 -15.73 3.35 8.89
CA HIS A 271 -14.65 2.84 8.03
C HIS A 271 -13.83 1.75 8.73
N ILE A 272 -13.20 0.90 7.92
CA ILE A 272 -12.16 -0.04 8.33
C ILE A 272 -10.86 0.34 7.62
N LEU A 273 -9.75 0.40 8.36
CA LEU A 273 -8.42 0.60 7.79
C LEU A 273 -7.71 -0.75 7.67
N ILE A 274 -7.24 -1.09 6.48
CA ILE A 274 -6.24 -2.12 6.23
C ILE A 274 -4.89 -1.41 6.06
N ASP A 275 -3.91 -1.74 6.89
CA ASP A 275 -2.58 -1.09 6.90
C ASP A 275 -1.50 -2.15 6.67
N LEU A 276 -0.79 -2.04 5.55
CA LEU A 276 0.18 -3.02 5.06
C LEU A 276 1.52 -2.36 4.77
N ALA A 277 2.60 -3.07 5.06
CA ALA A 277 3.95 -2.62 4.72
C ALA A 277 4.84 -3.80 4.29
N SER A 278 5.86 -3.52 3.48
CA SER A 278 6.92 -4.51 3.22
C SER A 278 7.91 -4.60 4.38
N ASN A 279 8.07 -3.51 5.14
CA ASN A 279 8.99 -3.44 6.28
C ASN A 279 8.26 -2.97 7.54
N HIS A 280 8.47 -3.67 8.66
CA HIS A 280 7.89 -3.40 9.97
C HIS A 280 9.00 -3.22 11.02
N PRO A 281 8.82 -2.33 12.01
CA PRO A 281 9.81 -2.11 13.09
C PRO A 281 10.22 -3.36 13.88
N GLY A 282 9.44 -4.44 13.80
CA GLY A 282 9.76 -5.76 14.36
C GLY A 282 8.87 -6.84 13.75
N GLY A 283 9.13 -8.10 14.10
CA GLY A 283 8.39 -9.26 13.56
C GLY A 283 8.86 -9.69 12.16
N PRO A 284 8.19 -10.69 11.55
CA PRO A 284 8.46 -11.10 10.19
C PRO A 284 8.27 -9.94 9.21
N GLN A 285 9.08 -9.95 8.16
CA GLN A 285 9.09 -8.90 7.15
C GLN A 285 8.41 -9.39 5.89
N GLY A 286 7.78 -8.46 5.19
CA GLY A 286 7.46 -8.65 3.78
C GLY A 286 8.72 -8.47 2.93
N GLY A 287 8.56 -7.85 1.77
CA GLY A 287 9.71 -7.46 0.98
C GLY A 287 9.36 -6.97 -0.41
N VAL A 288 10.38 -6.43 -1.07
CA VAL A 288 10.35 -6.07 -2.48
C VAL A 288 11.51 -6.77 -3.16
N LEU A 289 11.24 -7.46 -4.26
CA LEU A 289 12.28 -8.01 -5.13
C LEU A 289 12.29 -7.22 -6.43
N ASN A 290 13.48 -6.83 -6.86
CA ASN A 290 13.69 -6.01 -8.06
C ASN A 290 14.45 -6.82 -9.11
N ILE A 291 14.11 -6.65 -10.39
CA ILE A 291 14.95 -7.13 -11.49
C ILE A 291 16.30 -6.40 -11.49
N PRO A 292 17.35 -6.97 -12.10
CA PRO A 292 18.71 -6.41 -12.02
C PRO A 292 18.82 -4.94 -12.45
N PHE A 293 18.04 -4.49 -13.43
CA PHE A 293 18.05 -3.09 -13.87
C PHE A 293 17.51 -2.15 -12.78
N VAL A 294 16.34 -2.48 -12.23
CA VAL A 294 15.70 -1.70 -11.16
C VAL A 294 16.59 -1.72 -9.92
N GLN A 295 17.08 -2.90 -9.53
CA GLN A 295 17.96 -3.07 -8.37
C GLN A 295 19.22 -2.20 -8.45
N ARG A 296 19.77 -2.00 -9.66
CA ARG A 296 20.99 -1.22 -9.87
C ARG A 296 20.74 0.29 -9.92
N ASN A 297 19.67 0.73 -10.57
CA ASN A 297 19.52 2.14 -10.94
C ASN A 297 18.51 2.90 -10.08
N THR A 298 17.41 2.24 -9.71
CA THR A 298 16.29 2.85 -8.98
C THR A 298 15.57 1.79 -8.14
N PRO A 299 16.26 1.10 -7.21
CA PRO A 299 15.65 0.05 -6.42
C PRO A 299 14.41 0.57 -5.68
N VAL A 300 13.32 -0.19 -5.74
CA VAL A 300 12.21 -0.02 -4.81
C VAL A 300 12.61 -0.71 -3.52
N ALA A 301 12.82 0.09 -2.48
CA ALA A 301 13.37 -0.36 -1.21
C ALA A 301 12.29 -0.72 -0.19
N ASP A 302 11.13 -0.07 -0.27
CA ASP A 302 10.03 -0.23 0.68
C ASP A 302 8.71 0.20 0.05
N VAL A 303 7.62 -0.43 0.47
CA VAL A 303 6.25 -0.14 0.02
C VAL A 303 5.34 -0.15 1.25
N ARG A 304 4.50 0.88 1.34
CA ARG A 304 3.41 0.99 2.31
C ARG A 304 2.10 1.13 1.56
N CYS A 305 1.05 0.53 2.09
CA CYS A 305 -0.27 0.53 1.48
C CYS A 305 -1.34 0.63 2.57
N ARG A 306 -2.14 1.69 2.52
CA ARG A 306 -3.26 1.93 3.42
C ARG A 306 -4.53 1.92 2.60
N ILE A 307 -5.53 1.14 3.01
CA ILE A 307 -6.82 1.04 2.34
C ILE A 307 -7.90 1.32 3.37
N TRP A 308 -8.74 2.32 3.10
CA TRP A 308 -9.93 2.64 3.88
C TRP A 308 -11.15 2.08 3.14
N LEU A 309 -11.84 1.15 3.78
CA LEU A 309 -13.13 0.63 3.34
C LEU A 309 -14.22 1.35 4.10
N GLU A 310 -15.02 2.14 3.41
CA GLU A 310 -15.94 3.09 4.04
C GLU A 310 -17.39 2.75 3.69
N THR A 311 -18.26 2.88 4.70
CA THR A 311 -19.71 2.85 4.51
C THR A 311 -20.21 4.30 4.45
N VAL A 312 -20.71 4.72 3.29
CA VAL A 312 -21.18 6.08 3.04
C VAL A 312 -22.70 6.08 2.89
N ILE A 313 -23.35 7.06 3.50
CA ILE A 313 -24.79 7.33 3.32
C ILE A 313 -24.94 8.30 2.16
N GLU A 314 -25.60 7.86 1.10
CA GLU A 314 -25.89 8.68 -0.07
C GLU A 314 -27.37 8.49 -0.45
N ASN A 315 -28.12 9.58 -0.56
CA ASN A 315 -29.56 9.56 -0.84
C ASN A 315 -30.39 8.68 0.13
N GLY A 316 -29.91 8.50 1.36
CA GLY A 316 -30.54 7.66 2.38
C GLY A 316 -30.20 6.16 2.29
N GLU A 317 -29.33 5.76 1.36
CA GLU A 317 -28.86 4.39 1.19
C GLU A 317 -27.39 4.22 1.61
N GLU A 318 -27.04 3.03 2.09
CA GLU A 318 -25.65 2.67 2.38
C GLU A 318 -24.96 2.20 1.10
N ILE A 319 -23.86 2.87 0.75
CA ILE A 319 -22.98 2.51 -0.37
C ILE A 319 -21.54 2.32 0.13
N HIS A 320 -20.78 1.48 -0.57
CA HIS A 320 -19.38 1.24 -0.23
C HIS A 320 -18.44 2.19 -0.99
N GLN A 321 -17.44 2.73 -0.32
CA GLN A 321 -16.31 3.46 -0.90
C GLN A 321 -15.01 2.73 -0.55
N LEU A 322 -14.03 2.82 -1.44
CA LEU A 322 -12.66 2.41 -1.17
C LEU A 322 -11.75 3.61 -1.43
N GLN A 323 -11.07 4.10 -0.41
CA GLN A 323 -9.94 5.01 -0.57
C GLN A 323 -8.65 4.26 -0.32
N TYR A 324 -7.57 4.58 -1.03
CA TYR A 324 -6.26 4.03 -0.70
C TYR A 324 -5.13 5.02 -0.92
N GLU A 325 -4.04 4.78 -0.21
CA GLU A 325 -2.73 5.39 -0.40
C GLU A 325 -1.68 4.28 -0.48
N GLN A 326 -0.96 4.25 -1.59
CA GLN A 326 0.22 3.40 -1.77
C GLN A 326 1.45 4.29 -1.92
N THR A 327 2.42 4.11 -1.03
CA THR A 327 3.70 4.79 -1.10
C THR A 327 4.80 3.79 -1.38
N MET A 328 5.50 3.97 -2.50
CA MET A 328 6.66 3.18 -2.87
C MET A 328 7.89 4.05 -2.76
N PHE A 329 8.90 3.57 -2.07
CA PHE A 329 10.13 4.32 -1.82
C PHE A 329 11.22 3.83 -2.76
N PHE A 330 11.48 4.62 -3.78
CA PHE A 330 12.56 4.39 -4.74
C PHE A 330 13.84 5.00 -4.18
N GLU A 331 14.97 4.35 -4.41
CA GLU A 331 16.27 4.87 -3.99
C GLU A 331 17.13 5.18 -5.21
N PHE A 332 17.49 6.45 -5.36
CA PHE A 332 18.49 6.90 -6.34
C PHE A 332 19.09 8.23 -5.92
N GLN A 333 20.21 8.57 -6.54
CA GLN A 333 21.00 9.78 -6.30
C GLN A 333 20.22 11.09 -6.13
N PHE A 334 20.74 11.96 -5.27
CA PHE A 334 20.35 13.34 -5.07
C PHE A 334 21.57 14.26 -5.12
N GLY A 335 21.34 15.54 -5.41
CA GLY A 335 22.38 16.55 -5.39
C GLY A 335 23.56 16.29 -6.32
N THR A 336 24.65 17.00 -6.07
CA THR A 336 25.93 16.86 -6.78
C THR A 336 26.93 15.96 -6.04
N ASP A 337 26.57 15.46 -4.85
CA ASP A 337 27.44 14.63 -4.01
C ASP A 337 27.26 13.12 -4.27
N GLY A 338 26.23 12.73 -5.04
CA GLY A 338 25.96 11.32 -5.36
C GLY A 338 25.32 10.54 -4.22
N GLY A 339 24.85 11.21 -3.16
CA GLY A 339 24.18 10.56 -2.04
C GLY A 339 22.86 9.90 -2.45
N THR A 340 22.56 8.74 -1.86
CA THR A 340 21.27 8.06 -2.08
C THR A 340 20.14 8.85 -1.42
N THR A 341 19.12 9.19 -2.20
CA THR A 341 17.86 9.72 -1.68
C THR A 341 16.75 8.71 -1.85
N ARG A 342 15.88 8.70 -0.86
CA ARG A 342 14.64 7.95 -0.87
C ARG A 342 13.55 8.84 -1.46
N TRP A 343 13.01 8.45 -2.60
CA TRP A 343 11.99 9.18 -3.35
C TRP A 343 10.64 8.50 -3.15
N PRO A 344 9.70 9.16 -2.45
CA PRO A 344 8.34 8.65 -2.29
C PRO A 344 7.60 8.79 -3.61
N HIS A 345 7.24 7.67 -4.21
CA HIS A 345 6.22 7.62 -5.23
C HIS A 345 4.92 7.33 -4.50
N ILE A 346 3.89 8.14 -4.72
CA ILE A 346 2.65 8.03 -3.97
C ILE A 346 1.52 7.96 -4.98
N GLN A 347 0.64 6.99 -4.79
CA GLN A 347 -0.54 6.78 -5.58
C GLN A 347 -1.75 6.74 -4.65
N ILE A 348 -2.77 7.53 -4.97
CA ILE A 348 -4.01 7.61 -4.20
C ILE A 348 -5.21 7.56 -5.12
N ASN A 349 -6.32 7.00 -4.64
CA ASN A 349 -7.60 7.12 -5.31
C ASN A 349 -8.78 7.00 -4.36
N THR A 350 -9.93 7.53 -4.79
CA THR A 350 -11.26 7.30 -4.20
C THR A 350 -12.11 6.56 -5.22
N LEU A 351 -12.46 5.32 -4.90
CA LEU A 351 -13.15 4.40 -5.79
C LEU A 351 -14.54 4.03 -5.26
N ARG A 352 -15.45 3.74 -6.19
CA ARG A 352 -16.76 3.12 -5.93
C ARG A 352 -16.89 1.83 -6.71
N LYS A 353 -17.73 0.92 -6.22
CA LYS A 353 -18.07 -0.27 -7.00
C LYS A 353 -18.72 0.15 -8.32
N LYS A 354 -18.24 -0.44 -9.40
CA LYS A 354 -18.81 -0.32 -10.74
C LYS A 354 -20.21 -0.93 -10.70
N VAL A 355 -21.21 -0.11 -11.03
CA VAL A 355 -22.64 -0.52 -11.07
C VAL A 355 -22.91 -1.36 -12.31
#